data_AF-A0A6G9VVG3-F1
#
_entry.id   AF-A0A6G9VVG3-F1
#
_cell.length_a   1.000
_cell.length_b   1.000
_cell.length_c   1.000
_cell.angle_alpha   90.00
_cell.angle_beta   90.00
_cell.angle_gamma   90.00
#
_symmetry.space_group_name_H-M   'P 1'
#
loop_
_entity.id
_entity.type
_entity.pdbx_description
1 polymer ?
#
loop_
_entity_poly.entity_id
_entity_poly.type
_entity_poly.pdbx_seq_one_letter_code
_entity_poly.pdbx_strand_id
1 'polypeptide(L)'
;MKSIHATKKLQNTELYKELQGNLKNYYEISTVKEKKQKSYLSRLNLCNTKTGELLKLNYDFEAEYKKYCKLIEQKSLAIEHTAQELEYASVFLTFTLPSPFHPFKSRKGKNGERLYVATNEQFIFNTLHDAIDDGCVFLNNLIRTFYKRIKNYVKDEFLYVKVFEPHSTMIPHLHYLCFFPVKYIDDVKAVYQRVIAEYALNQVDFEECRFRDNVNSATRYLLKYITKNLSDSKDYFAIRSLDGWKKHHKIRIVTSSNLGLTQFLYKKIYYSITPDIKAIIDPIIKEKNIPYYIYLQENTFIKKQIKRLDLKRTSINRETFGDANSLFKIELKINRIRSPSTQNLSYRVRELTIKYRNKLLYSKSLYVTVSAV
;
A
#
# COMPACT_ATOMS: atom_id res chain seq x y z
N MET A 1 7.67 -17.05 2.89
CA MET A 1 7.28 -17.56 1.57
C MET A 1 7.82 -18.96 1.55
N LYS A 2 6.94 -19.96 1.46
CA LYS A 2 7.38 -21.36 1.51
C LYS A 2 7.70 -21.85 0.11
N SER A 3 8.70 -22.73 -0.01
CA SER A 3 8.91 -23.48 -1.24
C SER A 3 7.65 -24.28 -1.58
N ILE A 4 7.36 -24.41 -2.87
CA ILE A 4 6.22 -25.20 -3.32
C ILE A 4 6.50 -26.69 -3.10
N HIS A 5 5.47 -27.45 -2.70
CA HIS A 5 5.58 -28.91 -2.61
C HIS A 5 5.52 -29.51 -4.03
N ALA A 6 6.62 -30.08 -4.50
CA ALA A 6 6.79 -30.50 -5.90
C ALA A 6 7.37 -31.90 -6.05
N THR A 7 7.05 -32.59 -7.16
CA THR A 7 7.62 -33.89 -7.52
C THR A 7 9.11 -33.79 -7.87
N LYS A 8 9.88 -34.88 -7.68
CA LYS A 8 11.31 -34.93 -8.08
C LYS A 8 11.52 -34.58 -9.56
N LYS A 9 10.60 -35.01 -10.43
CA LYS A 9 10.63 -34.67 -11.86
C LYS A 9 10.59 -33.16 -12.07
N LEU A 10 9.68 -32.46 -11.39
CA LEU A 10 9.57 -31.01 -11.51
C LEU A 10 10.77 -30.28 -10.90
N GLN A 11 11.29 -30.78 -9.77
CA GLN A 11 12.44 -30.18 -9.10
C GLN A 11 13.70 -30.09 -9.98
N ASN A 12 13.82 -30.98 -10.97
CA ASN A 12 14.95 -31.00 -11.90
C ASN A 12 14.84 -29.97 -13.05
N THR A 13 13.67 -29.35 -13.23
CA THR A 13 13.42 -28.38 -14.31
C THR A 13 14.09 -27.03 -14.04
N GLU A 14 14.44 -26.31 -15.10
CA GLU A 14 15.07 -24.99 -15.00
C GLU A 14 14.18 -23.98 -14.28
N LEU A 15 12.89 -23.89 -14.65
CA LEU A 15 11.92 -22.98 -14.02
C LEU A 15 11.76 -23.24 -12.51
N TYR A 16 11.83 -24.50 -12.06
CA TYR A 16 11.78 -24.81 -10.63
C TYR A 16 13.04 -24.32 -9.91
N LYS A 17 14.22 -24.57 -10.50
CA LYS A 17 15.50 -24.09 -9.95
C LYS A 17 15.54 -22.56 -9.91
N GLU A 18 15.01 -21.90 -10.93
CA GLU A 18 14.84 -20.45 -10.98
C GLU A 18 13.94 -19.96 -9.83
N LEU A 19 12.77 -20.58 -9.60
CA LEU A 19 11.89 -20.23 -8.48
C LEU A 19 12.62 -20.28 -7.13
N GLN A 20 13.36 -21.36 -6.87
CA GLN A 20 14.12 -21.50 -5.61
C GLN A 20 15.25 -20.46 -5.50
N GLY A 21 15.96 -20.20 -6.61
CA GLY A 21 16.99 -19.16 -6.68
C GLY A 21 16.43 -17.76 -6.41
N ASN A 22 15.28 -17.44 -7.01
CA ASN A 22 14.60 -16.15 -6.87
C ASN A 22 14.20 -15.87 -5.42
N LEU A 23 13.67 -16.87 -4.69
CA LEU A 23 13.29 -16.70 -3.28
C LEU A 23 14.47 -16.26 -2.39
N LYS A 24 15.65 -16.85 -2.62
CA LYS A 24 16.89 -16.48 -1.92
C LYS A 24 17.39 -15.11 -2.38
N ASN A 25 17.40 -14.86 -3.69
CA ASN A 25 17.80 -13.58 -4.27
C ASN A 25 16.97 -12.40 -3.73
N TYR A 26 15.64 -12.56 -3.60
CA TYR A 26 14.79 -11.50 -3.05
C TYR A 26 15.15 -11.17 -1.59
N TYR A 27 15.41 -12.18 -0.76
CA TYR A 27 15.88 -11.95 0.61
C TYR A 27 17.18 -11.11 0.62
N GLU A 28 18.12 -11.46 -0.25
CA GLU A 28 19.40 -10.75 -0.41
C GLU A 28 19.19 -9.31 -0.89
N ILE A 29 18.33 -9.09 -1.89
CA ILE A 29 17.96 -7.77 -2.39
C ILE A 29 17.40 -6.89 -1.26
N SER A 30 16.49 -7.41 -0.43
CA SER A 30 15.95 -6.67 0.72
C SER A 30 17.06 -6.24 1.68
N THR A 31 17.96 -7.17 2.01
CA THR A 31 19.09 -6.96 2.92
C THR A 31 20.09 -5.94 2.39
N VAL A 32 20.48 -6.05 1.11
CA VAL A 32 21.40 -5.11 0.45
C VAL A 32 20.79 -3.71 0.42
N LYS A 33 19.50 -3.58 0.11
CA LYS A 33 18.81 -2.27 0.09
C LYS A 33 18.75 -1.63 1.48
N GLU A 34 18.53 -2.41 2.53
CA GLU A 34 18.63 -1.89 3.90
C GLU A 34 20.05 -1.44 4.24
N LYS A 35 21.08 -2.23 3.95
CA LYS A 35 22.48 -1.84 4.21
C LYS A 35 22.83 -0.52 3.49
N LYS A 36 22.39 -0.38 2.23
CA LYS A 36 22.55 0.87 1.47
C LYS A 36 21.80 2.04 2.13
N GLN A 37 20.58 1.82 2.62
CA GLN A 37 19.81 2.84 3.32
C GLN A 37 20.48 3.27 4.64
N LYS A 38 20.92 2.31 5.45
CA LYS A 38 21.65 2.55 6.71
C LYS A 38 22.92 3.35 6.45
N SER A 39 23.74 2.90 5.49
CA SER A 39 24.98 3.60 5.09
C SER A 39 24.73 5.01 4.56
N TYR A 40 23.67 5.21 3.79
CA TYR A 40 23.32 6.54 3.28
C TYR A 40 22.91 7.48 4.42
N LEU A 41 22.01 7.04 5.30
CA LEU A 41 21.52 7.86 6.41
C LEU A 41 22.58 8.15 7.47
N SER A 42 23.45 7.18 7.76
CA SER A 42 24.53 7.36 8.74
C SER A 42 25.58 8.38 8.30
N ARG A 43 25.69 8.64 6.99
CA ARG A 43 26.56 9.67 6.42
C ARG A 43 25.95 11.07 6.47
N LEU A 44 24.66 11.20 6.79
CA LEU A 44 23.99 12.48 6.89
C LEU A 44 24.11 13.03 8.32
N ASN A 45 24.99 14.01 8.51
CA ASN A 45 25.02 14.82 9.72
C ASN A 45 24.06 15.99 9.54
N LEU A 46 22.95 15.97 10.26
CA LEU A 46 21.94 17.02 10.18
C LEU A 46 22.03 17.94 11.39
N CYS A 47 22.35 19.21 11.19
CA CYS A 47 22.36 20.20 12.25
C CYS A 47 21.06 21.01 12.25
N ASN A 48 20.41 21.10 13.39
CA ASN A 48 19.30 22.01 13.60
C ASN A 48 19.83 23.44 13.66
N THR A 49 19.48 24.25 12.66
CA THR A 49 19.95 25.64 12.55
C THR A 49 19.53 26.55 13.71
N LYS A 50 18.52 26.18 14.50
CA LYS A 50 18.06 26.98 15.64
C LYS A 50 18.69 26.57 16.96
N THR A 51 18.91 25.27 17.17
CA THR A 51 19.35 24.73 18.47
C THR A 51 20.80 24.25 18.45
N GLY A 52 21.43 24.14 17.27
CA GLY A 52 22.74 23.50 17.11
C GLY A 52 22.73 21.97 17.27
N GLU A 53 21.56 21.38 17.57
CA GLU A 53 21.43 19.95 17.82
C GLU A 53 21.76 19.13 16.56
N LEU A 54 22.62 18.13 16.73
CA LEU A 54 22.94 17.15 15.68
C LEU A 54 21.96 16.00 15.73
N LEU A 55 21.17 15.86 14.67
CA LEU A 55 20.27 14.75 14.45
C LEU A 55 20.98 13.65 13.65
N LYS A 56 21.19 12.49 14.27
CA LYS A 56 21.63 11.28 13.58
C LYS A 56 20.41 10.51 13.08
N LEU A 57 20.38 10.21 11.79
CA LEU A 57 19.34 9.39 11.19
C LEU A 57 19.73 7.91 11.26
N ASN A 58 18.79 7.08 11.73
CA ASN A 58 18.91 5.63 11.68
C ASN A 58 17.73 5.04 10.91
N TYR A 59 17.93 3.89 10.31
CA TYR A 59 16.89 3.09 9.67
C TYR A 59 16.96 1.67 10.22
N ASP A 60 15.80 1.18 10.64
CA ASP A 60 15.61 -0.22 10.99
C ASP A 60 14.48 -0.80 10.14
N PHE A 61 14.76 -1.91 9.46
CA PHE A 61 13.79 -2.50 8.56
C PHE A 61 12.52 -2.94 9.28
N GLU A 62 12.65 -3.62 10.42
CA GLU A 62 11.51 -4.19 11.12
C GLU A 62 10.61 -3.08 11.67
N ALA A 63 11.21 -2.07 12.30
CA ALA A 63 10.50 -0.90 12.80
C ALA A 63 9.76 -0.17 11.66
N GLU A 64 10.41 0.10 10.53
CA GLU A 64 9.78 0.79 9.40
C GLU A 64 8.71 -0.07 8.72
N TYR A 65 8.92 -1.38 8.64
CA TYR A 65 7.92 -2.31 8.09
C TYR A 65 6.69 -2.42 9.00
N LYS A 66 6.85 -2.47 10.34
CA LYS A 66 5.75 -2.40 11.32
C LYS A 66 4.96 -1.09 11.18
N LYS A 67 5.66 0.06 11.06
CA LYS A 67 5.02 1.36 10.83
C LYS A 67 4.23 1.38 9.52
N TYR A 68 4.78 0.82 8.44
CA TYR A 68 4.09 0.70 7.16
C TYR A 68 2.82 -0.15 7.27
N CYS A 69 2.91 -1.34 7.87
CA CYS A 69 1.76 -2.23 8.02
C CYS A 69 0.66 -1.61 8.89
N LYS A 70 1.02 -0.99 10.03
CA LYS A 70 0.05 -0.30 10.89
C LYS A 70 -0.69 0.81 10.14
N LEU A 71 0.02 1.55 9.30
CA LEU A 71 -0.58 2.60 8.51
C LEU A 71 -1.55 2.06 7.44
N ILE A 72 -1.17 1.00 6.73
CA ILE A 72 -2.05 0.38 5.75
C ILE A 72 -3.30 -0.19 6.43
N GLU A 73 -3.15 -0.81 7.61
CA GLU A 73 -4.27 -1.23 8.46
C GLU A 73 -5.20 -0.06 8.77
N GLN A 74 -4.67 1.01 9.35
CA GLN A 74 -5.48 2.17 9.73
C GLN A 74 -6.17 2.83 8.54
N LYS A 75 -5.49 2.90 7.38
CA LYS A 75 -6.08 3.43 6.16
C LYS A 75 -7.20 2.53 5.62
N SER A 76 -7.01 1.22 5.63
CA SER A 76 -7.99 0.26 5.09
C SER A 76 -9.23 0.23 5.98
N LEU A 77 -9.05 0.19 7.31
CA LEU A 77 -10.15 0.29 8.28
C LEU A 77 -10.94 1.58 8.13
N ALA A 78 -10.26 2.70 7.87
CA ALA A 78 -10.94 3.98 7.66
C ALA A 78 -11.75 4.03 6.37
N ILE A 79 -11.27 3.40 5.30
CA ILE A 79 -12.03 3.26 4.05
C ILE A 79 -13.28 2.39 4.29
N GLU A 80 -13.14 1.26 4.99
CA GLU A 80 -14.27 0.39 5.33
C GLU A 80 -15.29 1.11 6.23
N HIS A 81 -14.82 1.80 7.27
CA HIS A 81 -15.69 2.61 8.14
C HIS A 81 -16.43 3.69 7.35
N THR A 82 -15.74 4.40 6.45
CA THR A 82 -16.38 5.43 5.60
C THR A 82 -17.45 4.80 4.71
N ALA A 83 -17.20 3.61 4.15
CA ALA A 83 -18.18 2.90 3.35
C ALA A 83 -19.39 2.44 4.18
N GLN A 84 -19.19 2.02 5.43
CA GLN A 84 -20.25 1.61 6.35
C GLN A 84 -21.18 2.79 6.69
N GLU A 85 -20.61 3.95 7.02
CA GLU A 85 -21.38 5.18 7.29
C GLU A 85 -22.20 5.65 6.08
N LEU A 86 -21.73 5.35 4.86
CA LEU A 86 -22.42 5.65 3.62
C LEU A 86 -23.37 4.53 3.16
N GLU A 87 -23.52 3.47 3.95
CA GLU A 87 -24.33 2.28 3.64
C GLU A 87 -23.97 1.65 2.28
N TYR A 88 -22.68 1.65 1.93
CA TYR A 88 -22.21 1.06 0.67
C TYR A 88 -22.12 -0.47 0.76
N ALA A 89 -22.39 -1.13 -0.37
CA ALA A 89 -22.07 -2.54 -0.54
C ALA A 89 -20.56 -2.74 -0.53
N SER A 90 -20.11 -3.90 -0.03
CA SER A 90 -18.71 -4.32 -0.06
C SER A 90 -18.53 -5.56 -0.92
N VAL A 91 -17.57 -5.50 -1.84
CA VAL A 91 -17.22 -6.61 -2.72
C VAL A 91 -15.73 -6.89 -2.67
N PHE A 92 -15.36 -8.15 -2.40
CA PHE A 92 -13.98 -8.62 -2.50
C PHE A 92 -13.78 -9.41 -3.80
N LEU A 93 -12.83 -8.94 -4.60
CA LEU A 93 -12.46 -9.54 -5.88
C LEU A 93 -11.06 -10.14 -5.79
N THR A 94 -10.89 -11.34 -6.34
CA THR A 94 -9.58 -11.90 -6.67
C THR A 94 -9.46 -12.00 -8.17
N PHE A 95 -8.37 -11.48 -8.73
CA PHE A 95 -7.97 -11.64 -10.11
C PHE A 95 -6.68 -12.43 -10.18
N THR A 96 -6.74 -13.53 -10.92
CA THR A 96 -5.61 -14.43 -11.17
C THR A 96 -5.23 -14.32 -12.63
N LEU A 97 -3.93 -14.32 -12.92
CA LEU A 97 -3.43 -14.33 -14.29
C LEU A 97 -3.86 -15.59 -15.04
N PRO A 98 -4.07 -15.53 -16.37
CA PRO A 98 -4.43 -16.73 -17.14
C PRO A 98 -3.27 -17.74 -17.17
N SER A 99 -3.58 -18.99 -17.52
CA SER A 99 -2.63 -20.12 -17.56
C SER A 99 -1.25 -19.81 -18.18
N PRO A 100 -1.12 -19.02 -19.27
CA PRO A 100 0.18 -18.69 -19.86
C PRO A 100 1.22 -18.01 -18.95
N PHE A 101 0.78 -17.40 -17.85
CA PHE A 101 1.67 -16.79 -16.85
C PHE A 101 2.12 -17.77 -15.76
N HIS A 102 1.48 -18.93 -15.66
CA HIS A 102 1.75 -19.88 -14.58
C HIS A 102 2.69 -20.99 -15.06
N PRO A 103 3.88 -21.13 -14.46
CA PRO A 103 4.94 -22.02 -14.97
C PRO A 103 4.69 -23.51 -14.72
N PHE A 104 3.75 -23.87 -13.83
CA PHE A 104 3.62 -25.23 -13.33
C PHE A 104 2.17 -25.70 -13.33
N LYS A 105 1.96 -27.00 -13.57
CA LYS A 105 0.69 -27.69 -13.33
C LYS A 105 0.70 -28.27 -11.92
N SER A 106 -0.45 -28.24 -11.23
CA SER A 106 -0.57 -28.80 -9.88
C SER A 106 -1.87 -29.58 -9.71
N ARG A 107 -1.87 -30.49 -8.74
CA ARG A 107 -3.03 -31.29 -8.34
C ARG A 107 -3.37 -30.98 -6.89
N LYS A 108 -4.65 -30.83 -6.60
CA LYS A 108 -5.13 -30.65 -5.24
C LYS A 108 -5.11 -32.01 -4.53
N GLY A 109 -4.35 -32.11 -3.44
CA GLY A 109 -4.30 -33.29 -2.58
C GLY A 109 -5.53 -33.41 -1.67
N LYS A 110 -5.69 -34.57 -1.02
CA LYS A 110 -6.82 -34.88 -0.13
C LYS A 110 -6.95 -33.91 1.06
N ASN A 111 -5.84 -33.34 1.53
CA ASN A 111 -5.81 -32.42 2.67
C ASN A 111 -5.89 -30.93 2.24
N GLY A 112 -6.17 -30.64 0.97
CA GLY A 112 -6.21 -29.29 0.43
C GLY A 112 -4.83 -28.70 0.04
N GLU A 113 -3.73 -29.38 0.37
CA GLU A 113 -2.39 -29.01 -0.08
C GLU A 113 -2.22 -29.26 -1.58
N ARG A 114 -1.48 -28.36 -2.26
CA ARG A 114 -1.22 -28.45 -3.70
C ARG A 114 0.12 -29.13 -3.95
N LEU A 115 0.10 -30.23 -4.70
CA LEU A 115 1.29 -30.88 -5.23
C LEU A 115 1.54 -30.41 -6.66
N TYR A 116 2.71 -29.83 -6.90
CA TYR A 116 3.16 -29.40 -8.22
C TYR A 116 3.84 -30.56 -8.96
N VAL A 117 3.33 -30.90 -10.15
CA VAL A 117 3.63 -32.19 -10.78
C VAL A 117 4.46 -32.09 -12.05
N ALA A 118 4.31 -31.00 -12.81
CA ALA A 118 4.95 -30.79 -14.10
C ALA A 118 5.03 -29.30 -14.46
N THR A 119 5.83 -28.96 -15.47
CA THR A 119 5.79 -27.64 -16.12
C THR A 119 4.48 -27.47 -16.88
N ASN A 120 4.05 -26.22 -17.03
CA ASN A 120 2.89 -25.87 -17.83
C ASN A 120 3.30 -25.65 -19.30
N GLU A 121 2.77 -26.46 -20.22
CA GLU A 121 3.04 -26.35 -21.66
C GLU A 121 2.46 -25.05 -22.27
N GLN A 122 1.49 -24.42 -21.59
CA GLN A 122 0.95 -23.13 -22.02
C GLN A 122 1.79 -21.94 -21.54
N PHE A 123 2.81 -22.16 -20.70
CA PHE A 123 3.65 -21.09 -20.20
C PHE A 123 4.45 -20.46 -21.34
N ILE A 124 4.26 -19.17 -21.59
CA ILE A 124 4.82 -18.48 -22.77
C ILE A 124 6.10 -17.70 -22.48
N PHE A 125 6.54 -17.66 -21.21
CA PHE A 125 7.70 -16.86 -20.80
C PHE A 125 8.94 -17.72 -20.70
N ASN A 126 10.10 -17.12 -20.99
CA ASN A 126 11.39 -17.79 -20.82
C ASN A 126 11.82 -17.83 -19.34
N THR A 127 11.40 -16.84 -18.56
CA THR A 127 11.78 -16.69 -17.15
C THR A 127 10.57 -16.36 -16.27
N LEU A 128 10.69 -16.65 -14.98
CA LEU A 128 9.71 -16.18 -14.00
C LEU A 128 9.75 -14.66 -13.85
N HIS A 129 10.90 -14.04 -14.08
CA HIS A 129 11.04 -12.59 -14.02
C HIS A 129 10.09 -11.90 -14.99
N ASP A 130 10.12 -12.30 -16.26
CA ASP A 130 9.27 -11.73 -17.31
C ASP A 130 7.79 -12.00 -17.02
N ALA A 131 7.46 -13.22 -16.60
CA ALA A 131 6.09 -13.58 -16.23
C ALA A 131 5.53 -12.72 -15.08
N ILE A 132 6.37 -12.36 -14.09
CA ILE A 132 5.96 -11.51 -12.97
C ILE A 132 5.75 -10.06 -13.43
N ASP A 133 6.70 -9.50 -14.17
CA ASP A 133 6.66 -8.10 -14.63
C ASP A 133 5.48 -7.88 -15.58
N ASP A 134 5.35 -8.71 -16.61
CA ASP A 134 4.24 -8.64 -17.56
C ASP A 134 2.91 -8.99 -16.90
N GLY A 135 2.91 -9.92 -15.94
CA GLY A 135 1.74 -10.25 -15.14
C GLY A 135 1.24 -9.06 -14.33
N CYS A 136 2.14 -8.29 -13.72
CA CYS A 136 1.77 -7.05 -13.03
C CYS A 136 1.22 -5.98 -13.98
N VAL A 137 1.78 -5.85 -15.19
CA VAL A 137 1.26 -4.93 -16.22
C VAL A 137 -0.14 -5.35 -16.64
N PHE A 138 -0.33 -6.63 -16.94
CA PHE A 138 -1.61 -7.23 -17.32
C PHE A 138 -2.69 -6.95 -16.27
N LEU A 139 -2.42 -7.28 -15.00
CA LEU A 139 -3.37 -7.07 -13.89
C LEU A 139 -3.69 -5.59 -13.67
N ASN A 140 -2.72 -4.68 -13.87
CA ASN A 140 -2.97 -3.25 -13.77
C ASN A 140 -3.86 -2.74 -14.92
N ASN A 141 -3.65 -3.23 -16.14
CA ASN A 141 -4.51 -2.89 -17.29
C ASN A 141 -5.93 -3.40 -17.08
N LEU A 142 -6.08 -4.64 -16.62
CA LEU A 142 -7.36 -5.24 -16.27
C LEU A 142 -8.11 -4.40 -15.23
N ILE A 143 -7.47 -4.06 -14.11
CA ILE A 143 -8.09 -3.24 -13.07
C ILE A 143 -8.39 -1.83 -13.56
N ARG A 144 -7.55 -1.25 -14.43
CA ARG A 144 -7.84 0.06 -15.02
C ARG A 144 -9.10 0.02 -15.87
N THR A 145 -9.28 -1.04 -16.67
CA THR A 145 -10.49 -1.25 -17.47
C THR A 145 -11.73 -1.43 -16.58
N PHE A 146 -11.63 -2.31 -15.58
CA PHE A 146 -12.68 -2.53 -14.58
C PHE A 146 -13.08 -1.24 -13.85
N TYR A 147 -12.10 -0.53 -13.30
CA TYR A 147 -12.29 0.73 -12.57
C TYR A 147 -12.98 1.80 -13.44
N LYS A 148 -12.48 2.02 -14.67
CA LYS A 148 -13.08 3.01 -15.58
C LYS A 148 -14.54 2.69 -15.91
N ARG A 149 -14.85 1.42 -16.18
CA ARG A 149 -16.21 0.99 -16.51
C ARG A 149 -17.15 1.14 -15.32
N ILE A 150 -16.71 0.80 -14.11
CA ILE A 150 -17.51 1.00 -12.90
C ILE A 150 -17.75 2.49 -12.62
N LYS A 151 -16.72 3.34 -12.78
CA LYS A 151 -16.85 4.80 -12.59
C LYS A 151 -17.95 5.43 -13.45
N ASN A 152 -18.35 4.82 -14.56
CA ASN A 152 -19.49 5.28 -15.37
C ASN A 152 -20.84 5.14 -14.64
N TYR A 153 -20.96 4.19 -13.71
CA TYR A 153 -22.15 3.96 -12.91
C TYR A 153 -22.07 4.73 -11.59
N VAL A 154 -21.01 4.48 -10.82
CA VAL A 154 -20.90 4.94 -9.43
C VAL A 154 -20.29 6.35 -9.29
N LYS A 155 -19.71 6.91 -10.36
CA LYS A 155 -19.02 8.21 -10.32
C LYS A 155 -18.06 8.30 -9.13
N ASP A 156 -18.14 9.34 -8.31
CA ASP A 156 -17.24 9.56 -7.17
C ASP A 156 -17.59 8.73 -5.92
N GLU A 157 -18.68 7.98 -5.95
CA GLU A 157 -19.14 7.07 -4.90
C GLU A 157 -18.44 5.70 -5.00
N PHE A 158 -17.12 5.70 -5.17
CA PHE A 158 -16.34 4.46 -5.29
C PHE A 158 -15.09 4.51 -4.42
N LEU A 159 -15.07 3.65 -3.40
CA LEU A 159 -13.92 3.45 -2.56
C LEU A 159 -13.30 2.08 -2.84
N TYR A 160 -11.98 1.98 -2.69
CA TYR A 160 -11.30 0.72 -2.91
C TYR A 160 -9.98 0.59 -2.16
N VAL A 161 -9.58 -0.66 -1.97
CA VAL A 161 -8.22 -1.07 -1.62
C VAL A 161 -7.77 -2.19 -2.57
N LYS A 162 -6.62 -1.99 -3.19
CA LYS A 162 -5.96 -2.87 -4.16
C LYS A 162 -4.68 -3.42 -3.56
N VAL A 163 -4.50 -4.74 -3.62
CA VAL A 163 -3.31 -5.42 -3.12
C VAL A 163 -2.77 -6.39 -4.16
N PHE A 164 -1.47 -6.28 -4.46
CA PHE A 164 -0.74 -7.34 -5.14
C PHE A 164 -0.21 -8.32 -4.10
N GLU A 165 -0.49 -9.61 -4.29
CA GLU A 165 0.06 -10.70 -3.48
C GLU A 165 0.87 -11.64 -4.39
N PRO A 166 2.11 -12.00 -4.03
CA PRO A 166 2.80 -13.09 -4.71
C PRO A 166 2.21 -14.44 -4.30
N HIS A 167 1.75 -15.22 -5.28
CA HIS A 167 1.37 -16.61 -5.05
C HIS A 167 2.60 -17.45 -4.66
N SER A 168 2.44 -18.73 -4.27
CA SER A 168 3.58 -19.58 -3.90
C SER A 168 4.61 -19.77 -5.03
N THR A 169 4.21 -19.53 -6.28
CA THR A 169 5.03 -19.54 -7.50
C THR A 169 5.63 -18.16 -7.83
N MET A 170 5.47 -17.16 -6.96
CA MET A 170 5.84 -15.74 -7.14
C MET A 170 5.05 -14.97 -8.20
N ILE A 171 4.29 -15.67 -9.05
CA ILE A 171 3.34 -15.07 -9.99
C ILE A 171 2.31 -14.22 -9.20
N PRO A 172 2.07 -12.95 -9.59
CA PRO A 172 1.23 -12.06 -8.82
C PRO A 172 -0.26 -12.42 -8.96
N HIS A 173 -0.97 -12.37 -7.83
CA HIS A 173 -2.42 -12.24 -7.74
C HIS A 173 -2.77 -10.79 -7.39
N LEU A 174 -3.98 -10.37 -7.76
CA LEU A 174 -4.52 -9.08 -7.37
C LEU A 174 -5.80 -9.25 -6.60
N HIS A 175 -5.81 -8.72 -5.38
CA HIS A 175 -7.01 -8.57 -4.55
C HIS A 175 -7.52 -7.14 -4.65
N TYR A 176 -8.83 -7.01 -4.85
CA TYR A 176 -9.50 -5.72 -5.00
C TYR A 176 -10.75 -5.67 -4.15
N LEU A 177 -10.67 -4.94 -3.04
CA LEU A 177 -11.80 -4.65 -2.18
C LEU A 177 -12.44 -3.35 -2.66
N CYS A 178 -13.71 -3.42 -3.03
CA CYS A 178 -14.48 -2.30 -3.58
C CYS A 178 -15.67 -1.98 -2.67
N PHE A 179 -16.00 -0.70 -2.58
CA PHE A 179 -17.21 -0.22 -1.93
C PHE A 179 -17.92 0.82 -2.80
N PHE A 180 -19.24 0.72 -2.89
CA PHE A 180 -20.09 1.56 -3.73
C PHE A 180 -21.56 1.47 -3.31
N PRO A 181 -22.44 2.40 -3.74
CA PRO A 181 -23.86 2.37 -3.39
C PRO A 181 -24.52 1.05 -3.79
N VAL A 182 -25.31 0.46 -2.88
CA VAL A 182 -25.90 -0.89 -3.03
C VAL A 182 -26.67 -1.06 -4.34
N LYS A 183 -27.36 -0.01 -4.80
CA LYS A 183 -28.13 -0.01 -6.06
C LYS A 183 -27.34 -0.39 -7.32
N TYR A 184 -26.00 -0.32 -7.30
CA TYR A 184 -25.14 -0.65 -8.44
C TYR A 184 -24.52 -2.06 -8.38
N ILE A 185 -24.94 -2.91 -7.44
CA ILE A 185 -24.34 -4.26 -7.26
C ILE A 185 -24.41 -5.12 -8.52
N ASP A 186 -25.54 -5.11 -9.22
CA ASP A 186 -25.74 -5.88 -10.45
C ASP A 186 -24.91 -5.31 -11.61
N ASP A 187 -24.82 -3.99 -11.73
CA ASP A 187 -23.95 -3.33 -12.72
C ASP A 187 -22.48 -3.71 -12.52
N VAL A 188 -22.01 -3.68 -11.27
CA VAL A 188 -20.64 -4.04 -10.90
C VAL A 188 -20.37 -5.52 -11.20
N LYS A 189 -21.31 -6.42 -10.87
CA LYS A 189 -21.22 -7.85 -11.19
C LYS A 189 -21.18 -8.09 -12.70
N ALA A 190 -22.00 -7.38 -13.47
CA ALA A 190 -22.00 -7.47 -14.93
C ALA A 190 -20.70 -6.94 -15.54
N VAL A 191 -20.15 -5.83 -15.02
CA VAL A 191 -18.83 -5.31 -15.45
C VAL A 191 -17.74 -6.34 -15.13
N TYR A 192 -17.76 -6.94 -13.95
CA TYR A 192 -16.80 -7.98 -13.56
C TYR A 192 -16.82 -9.16 -14.54
N GLN A 193 -18.00 -9.71 -14.85
CA GLN A 193 -18.14 -10.81 -15.80
C GLN A 193 -17.62 -10.46 -17.20
N ARG A 194 -17.95 -9.26 -17.71
CA ARG A 194 -17.44 -8.78 -19.00
C ARG A 194 -15.93 -8.64 -19.02
N VAL A 195 -15.33 -8.08 -17.96
CA VAL A 195 -13.86 -7.94 -17.86
C VAL A 195 -13.18 -9.30 -17.77
N ILE A 196 -13.73 -10.24 -17.03
CA ILE A 196 -13.19 -11.61 -16.97
C ILE A 196 -13.19 -12.28 -18.35
N ALA A 197 -14.30 -12.14 -19.09
CA ALA A 197 -14.42 -12.71 -20.42
C ALA A 197 -13.43 -12.07 -21.41
N GLU A 198 -13.35 -10.73 -21.42
CA GLU A 198 -12.46 -9.96 -22.30
C GLU A 198 -10.97 -10.28 -22.07
N TYR A 199 -10.58 -10.49 -20.82
CA TYR A 199 -9.20 -10.81 -20.45
C TYR A 199 -8.93 -12.33 -20.38
N ALA A 200 -9.90 -13.17 -20.78
CA ALA A 200 -9.79 -14.62 -20.82
C ALA A 200 -9.31 -15.27 -19.51
N LEU A 201 -9.80 -14.79 -18.35
CA LEU A 201 -9.34 -15.28 -17.04
C LEU A 201 -9.94 -16.64 -16.62
N ASN A 202 -10.82 -17.22 -17.44
CA ASN A 202 -11.68 -18.37 -17.08
C ASN A 202 -10.97 -19.73 -17.04
N GLN A 203 -9.65 -19.80 -17.18
CA GLN A 203 -8.91 -21.06 -17.18
C GLN A 203 -7.62 -20.92 -16.37
N VAL A 204 -7.71 -21.24 -15.07
CA VAL A 204 -6.56 -21.31 -14.18
C VAL A 204 -6.62 -22.57 -13.34
N ASP A 205 -5.57 -23.40 -13.41
CA ASP A 205 -5.38 -24.57 -12.54
C ASP A 205 -5.16 -24.18 -11.06
N PHE A 206 -5.16 -22.88 -10.75
CA PHE A 206 -4.72 -22.26 -9.50
C PHE A 206 -5.89 -21.75 -8.65
N GLU A 207 -5.98 -20.44 -8.44
CA GLU A 207 -7.10 -19.81 -7.75
C GLU A 207 -8.01 -19.17 -8.77
N GLU A 208 -9.27 -19.58 -8.79
CA GLU A 208 -10.28 -18.96 -9.63
C GLU A 208 -10.46 -17.48 -9.27
N CYS A 209 -10.81 -16.69 -10.27
CA CYS A 209 -11.32 -15.36 -10.01
C CYS A 209 -12.59 -15.47 -9.14
N ARG A 210 -12.67 -14.65 -8.09
CA ARG A 210 -13.76 -14.71 -7.13
C ARG A 210 -14.42 -13.37 -6.98
N PHE A 211 -15.75 -13.39 -6.88
CA PHE A 211 -16.59 -12.27 -6.47
C PHE A 211 -17.28 -12.67 -5.18
N ARG A 212 -17.05 -11.93 -4.10
CA ARG A 212 -17.73 -12.13 -2.81
C ARG A 212 -18.39 -10.83 -2.40
N ASP A 213 -19.71 -10.86 -2.24
CA ASP A 213 -20.51 -9.79 -1.65
C ASP A 213 -20.59 -9.97 -0.12
N ASN A 214 -21.09 -8.92 0.57
CA ASN A 214 -21.37 -8.93 2.01
C ASN A 214 -20.20 -9.44 2.88
N VAL A 215 -18.97 -9.07 2.51
CA VAL A 215 -17.77 -9.52 3.22
C VAL A 215 -17.69 -8.82 4.57
N ASN A 216 -18.18 -9.49 5.61
CA ASN A 216 -17.99 -9.08 6.99
C ASN A 216 -16.49 -8.98 7.32
N SER A 217 -16.01 -7.79 7.68
CA SER A 217 -14.59 -7.51 7.94
C SER A 217 -13.68 -7.72 6.72
N ALA A 218 -14.02 -7.12 5.58
CA ALA A 218 -13.25 -7.24 4.34
C ALA A 218 -11.79 -6.75 4.50
N THR A 219 -11.56 -5.77 5.36
CA THR A 219 -10.22 -5.32 5.72
C THR A 219 -9.43 -6.41 6.44
N ARG A 220 -10.05 -7.26 7.28
CA ARG A 220 -9.35 -8.36 7.96
C ARG A 220 -8.83 -9.39 6.96
N TYR A 221 -9.61 -9.67 5.91
CA TYR A 221 -9.18 -10.56 4.83
C TYR A 221 -8.00 -9.97 4.05
N LEU A 222 -8.05 -8.67 3.76
CA LEU A 222 -6.95 -7.96 3.10
C LEU A 222 -5.69 -7.90 3.98
N LEU A 223 -5.85 -7.62 5.27
CA LEU A 223 -4.76 -7.52 6.23
C LEU A 223 -4.08 -8.87 6.44
N LYS A 224 -4.81 -9.99 6.35
CA LYS A 224 -4.18 -11.32 6.30
C LYS A 224 -3.07 -11.41 5.25
N TYR A 225 -3.15 -10.67 4.14
CA TYR A 225 -2.12 -10.68 3.09
C TYR A 225 -1.01 -9.64 3.32
N ILE A 226 -1.31 -8.55 4.03
CA ILE A 226 -0.37 -7.44 4.29
C ILE A 226 0.41 -7.63 5.61
N THR A 227 -0.20 -8.25 6.62
CA THR A 227 0.27 -8.25 8.02
C THR A 227 0.50 -9.65 8.60
N LYS A 228 0.28 -10.73 7.83
CA LYS A 228 0.28 -12.15 8.27
C LYS A 228 1.43 -12.58 9.19
N ASN A 229 2.55 -11.85 9.18
CA ASN A 229 3.82 -12.29 9.77
C ASN A 229 4.47 -11.28 10.74
N LEU A 230 3.82 -10.17 11.10
CA LEU A 230 4.48 -9.13 11.92
C LEU A 230 4.23 -9.18 13.43
N SER A 231 3.16 -9.84 13.87
CA SER A 231 2.80 -9.88 15.29
C SER A 231 3.49 -10.99 16.08
N ASP A 232 3.94 -12.06 15.40
CA ASP A 232 4.74 -13.14 15.97
C ASP A 232 5.90 -13.45 15.03
N SER A 233 7.10 -13.67 15.57
CA SER A 233 8.40 -13.92 14.93
C SER A 233 8.51 -15.06 13.90
N LYS A 234 7.41 -15.59 13.37
CA LYS A 234 7.36 -16.93 12.78
C LYS A 234 7.86 -17.07 11.34
N ASP A 235 8.07 -16.00 10.56
CA ASP A 235 8.72 -16.10 9.23
C ASP A 235 9.36 -14.77 8.74
N TYR A 236 10.46 -14.37 9.38
CA TYR A 236 11.24 -13.19 8.97
C TYR A 236 11.75 -13.29 7.52
N PHE A 237 12.07 -14.51 7.06
CA PHE A 237 12.45 -14.79 5.69
C PHE A 237 11.35 -14.39 4.71
N ALA A 238 10.08 -14.75 4.97
CA ALA A 238 8.95 -14.33 4.15
C ALA A 238 8.85 -12.83 3.96
N ILE A 239 8.98 -12.07 5.04
CA ILE A 239 8.84 -10.62 5.04
C ILE A 239 9.94 -10.00 4.18
N ARG A 240 11.17 -10.50 4.34
CA ARG A 240 12.33 -10.07 3.56
C ARG A 240 12.22 -10.45 2.09
N SER A 241 11.80 -11.67 1.78
CA SER A 241 11.57 -12.09 0.39
C SER A 241 10.45 -11.30 -0.28
N LEU A 242 9.34 -11.01 0.42
CA LEU A 242 8.27 -10.15 -0.12
C LEU A 242 8.77 -8.71 -0.36
N ASP A 243 9.55 -8.16 0.57
CA ASP A 243 10.15 -6.85 0.41
C ASP A 243 11.18 -6.80 -0.73
N GLY A 244 11.93 -7.87 -0.93
CA GLY A 244 12.84 -8.04 -2.07
C GLY A 244 12.10 -8.14 -3.39
N TRP A 245 11.10 -9.01 -3.47
CA TRP A 245 10.26 -9.24 -4.64
C TRP A 245 9.65 -7.92 -5.15
N LYS A 246 8.97 -7.18 -4.26
CA LYS A 246 8.35 -5.90 -4.65
C LYS A 246 9.38 -4.85 -5.08
N LYS A 247 10.60 -4.87 -4.51
CA LYS A 247 11.67 -3.91 -4.85
C LYS A 247 12.34 -4.27 -6.18
N HIS A 248 12.50 -5.57 -6.45
CA HIS A 248 13.10 -6.08 -7.68
C HIS A 248 12.19 -5.75 -8.88
N HIS A 249 10.92 -6.11 -8.77
CA HIS A 249 9.89 -5.92 -9.81
C HIS A 249 9.21 -4.54 -9.76
N LYS A 250 9.67 -3.64 -8.87
CA LYS A 250 9.13 -2.27 -8.69
C LYS A 250 7.60 -2.23 -8.43
N ILE A 251 7.08 -3.25 -7.74
CA ILE A 251 5.65 -3.43 -7.49
C ILE A 251 5.21 -2.56 -6.30
N ARG A 252 4.18 -1.74 -6.53
CA ARG A 252 3.43 -1.10 -5.44
C ARG A 252 2.41 -2.09 -4.89
N ILE A 253 2.74 -2.71 -3.76
CA ILE A 253 1.89 -3.73 -3.11
C ILE A 253 0.49 -3.22 -2.82
N VAL A 254 0.34 -2.04 -2.22
CA VAL A 254 -0.98 -1.50 -1.83
C VAL A 254 -1.27 -0.18 -2.52
N THR A 255 -2.46 -0.07 -3.11
CA THR A 255 -3.03 1.18 -3.64
C THR A 255 -4.46 1.30 -3.15
N SER A 256 -4.91 2.49 -2.76
CA SER A 256 -6.28 2.66 -2.28
C SER A 256 -6.80 4.05 -2.56
N SER A 257 -8.11 4.22 -2.35
CA SER A 257 -8.76 5.53 -2.39
C SER A 257 -8.10 6.52 -1.44
N ASN A 258 -8.24 7.80 -1.78
CA ASN A 258 -7.80 8.88 -0.90
C ASN A 258 -8.83 9.07 0.20
N LEU A 259 -8.34 9.40 1.39
CA LEU A 259 -9.16 9.85 2.51
C LEU A 259 -8.97 11.37 2.67
N GLY A 260 -9.87 12.02 3.40
CA GLY A 260 -9.84 13.47 3.61
C GLY A 260 -8.53 13.93 4.27
N LEU A 261 -8.03 13.17 5.24
CA LEU A 261 -6.70 13.39 5.80
C LEU A 261 -5.65 12.68 4.94
N THR A 262 -4.61 13.39 4.49
CA THR A 262 -3.55 12.75 3.71
C THR A 262 -2.70 11.83 4.58
N GLN A 263 -2.17 10.74 4.00
CA GLN A 263 -1.24 9.83 4.68
C GLN A 263 -0.01 10.54 5.28
N PHE A 264 0.48 11.59 4.62
CA PHE A 264 1.58 12.42 5.13
C PHE A 264 1.19 13.12 6.44
N LEU A 265 0.03 13.78 6.47
CA LEU A 265 -0.44 14.48 7.66
C LEU A 265 -0.83 13.52 8.77
N TYR A 266 -1.53 12.43 8.46
CA TYR A 266 -1.84 11.38 9.44
C TYR A 266 -0.59 10.90 10.18
N LYS A 267 0.48 10.54 9.45
CA LYS A 267 1.75 10.13 10.07
C LYS A 267 2.31 11.22 10.99
N LYS A 268 2.32 12.47 10.52
CA LYS A 268 2.88 13.58 11.28
C LYS A 268 2.10 13.85 12.56
N ILE A 269 0.78 13.75 12.53
CA ILE A 269 -0.05 13.87 13.73
C ILE A 269 0.23 12.66 14.63
N TYR A 270 0.00 11.45 14.14
CA TYR A 270 0.05 10.21 14.94
C TYR A 270 1.36 10.03 15.71
N TYR A 271 2.51 10.32 15.08
CA TYR A 271 3.82 10.22 15.74
C TYR A 271 4.17 11.43 16.62
N SER A 272 3.36 12.49 16.62
CA SER A 272 3.51 13.64 17.52
C SER A 272 2.56 13.61 18.72
N ILE A 273 1.66 12.62 18.79
CA ILE A 273 0.78 12.41 19.95
C ILE A 273 1.61 11.83 21.10
N THR A 274 1.63 12.53 22.24
CA THR A 274 2.30 12.05 23.47
C THR A 274 1.49 10.94 24.16
N PRO A 275 2.10 10.13 25.04
CA PRO A 275 1.39 9.12 25.82
C PRO A 275 0.16 9.68 26.56
N ASP A 276 0.26 10.87 27.17
CA ASP A 276 -0.85 11.50 27.87
C ASP A 276 -2.04 11.81 26.95
N ILE A 277 -1.76 12.28 25.73
CA ILE A 277 -2.82 12.55 24.74
C ILE A 277 -3.40 11.23 24.24
N LYS A 278 -2.58 10.18 24.05
CA LYS A 278 -3.09 8.84 23.70
C LYS A 278 -4.01 8.28 24.77
N ALA A 279 -3.68 8.45 26.05
CA ALA A 279 -4.53 8.02 27.16
C ALA A 279 -5.93 8.67 27.15
N ILE A 280 -6.06 9.87 26.57
CA ILE A 280 -7.36 10.54 26.36
C ILE A 280 -8.07 10.00 25.11
N ILE A 281 -7.34 9.75 24.02
CA ILE A 281 -7.90 9.37 22.72
C ILE A 281 -8.29 7.88 22.67
N ASP A 282 -7.47 6.99 23.23
CA ASP A 282 -7.64 5.54 23.18
C ASP A 282 -9.02 5.08 23.72
N PRO A 283 -9.52 5.58 24.87
CA PRO A 283 -10.85 5.23 25.35
C PRO A 283 -11.96 5.64 24.38
N ILE A 284 -11.87 6.84 23.79
CA ILE A 284 -12.88 7.36 22.85
C ILE A 284 -12.92 6.51 21.58
N ILE A 285 -11.76 6.18 21.04
CA ILE A 285 -11.63 5.31 19.86
C ILE A 285 -12.24 3.95 20.13
N LYS A 286 -11.97 3.38 21.32
CA LYS A 286 -12.51 2.08 21.73
C LYS A 286 -14.02 2.12 21.90
N GLU A 287 -14.54 3.16 22.57
CA GLU A 287 -15.98 3.37 22.79
C GLU A 287 -16.73 3.52 21.47
N LYS A 288 -16.22 4.34 20.56
CA LYS A 288 -16.83 4.56 19.24
C LYS A 288 -16.56 3.45 18.24
N ASN A 289 -15.67 2.50 18.55
CA ASN A 289 -15.23 1.44 17.65
C ASN A 289 -14.75 1.93 16.26
N ILE A 290 -14.00 3.04 16.24
CA ILE A 290 -13.48 3.65 15.01
C ILE A 290 -11.97 3.47 14.88
N PRO A 291 -11.37 3.50 13.69
CA PRO A 291 -9.92 3.53 13.55
C PRO A 291 -9.35 4.91 13.92
N TYR A 292 -8.10 4.94 14.39
CA TYR A 292 -7.35 6.16 14.70
C TYR A 292 -7.35 7.16 13.55
N TYR A 293 -7.33 6.68 12.31
CA TYR A 293 -7.35 7.54 11.13
C TYR A 293 -8.63 8.36 11.02
N ILE A 294 -9.79 7.76 11.30
CA ILE A 294 -11.09 8.45 11.26
C ILE A 294 -11.16 9.47 12.38
N TYR A 295 -10.82 9.07 13.62
CA TYR A 295 -10.77 10.00 14.75
C TYR A 295 -9.90 11.23 14.44
N LEU A 296 -8.68 11.00 13.94
CA LEU A 296 -7.79 12.10 13.59
C LEU A 296 -8.31 12.94 12.42
N GLN A 297 -8.93 12.33 11.42
CA GLN A 297 -9.51 13.07 10.30
C GLN A 297 -10.64 14.01 10.74
N GLU A 298 -11.55 13.52 11.57
CA GLU A 298 -12.71 14.28 12.06
C GLU A 298 -12.31 15.37 13.04
N ASN A 299 -11.23 15.16 13.80
CA ASN A 299 -10.78 16.09 14.83
C ASN A 299 -9.59 16.95 14.40
N THR A 300 -9.38 17.13 13.09
CA THR A 300 -8.29 17.96 12.56
C THR A 300 -8.79 19.10 11.67
N PHE A 301 -8.41 20.32 12.04
CA PHE A 301 -8.47 21.50 11.19
C PHE A 301 -7.15 21.68 10.44
N ILE A 302 -7.21 21.93 9.13
CA ILE A 302 -6.03 22.19 8.30
C ILE A 302 -6.17 23.54 7.62
N LYS A 303 -5.25 24.46 7.91
CA LYS A 303 -5.03 25.70 7.16
C LYS A 303 -3.84 25.50 6.23
N LYS A 304 -4.10 25.42 4.93
CA LYS A 304 -3.11 25.14 3.91
C LYS A 304 -2.88 26.36 3.02
N GLN A 305 -1.61 26.69 2.78
CA GLN A 305 -1.19 27.77 1.90
C GLN A 305 -0.21 27.25 0.85
N ILE A 306 -0.53 27.43 -0.43
CA ILE A 306 0.35 27.04 -1.54
C ILE A 306 0.83 28.30 -2.27
N LYS A 307 2.12 28.61 -2.15
CA LYS A 307 2.79 29.66 -2.93
C LYS A 307 3.26 29.06 -4.26
N ARG A 308 2.70 29.50 -5.38
CA ARG A 308 3.04 29.06 -6.73
C ARG A 308 4.20 29.89 -7.26
N LEU A 309 5.40 29.34 -7.19
CA LEU A 309 6.65 29.97 -7.65
C LEU A 309 6.95 29.66 -9.12
N ASP A 310 6.20 28.73 -9.71
CA ASP A 310 6.33 28.32 -11.11
C ASP A 310 5.66 29.26 -12.12
N LEU A 311 4.97 30.30 -11.64
CA LEU A 311 4.25 31.25 -12.48
C LEU A 311 5.05 32.54 -12.65
N LYS A 312 4.88 33.23 -13.80
CA LYS A 312 5.48 34.55 -14.06
C LYS A 312 5.16 35.56 -12.95
N ARG A 313 3.95 35.49 -12.39
CA ARG A 313 3.55 36.22 -11.19
C ARG A 313 3.29 35.23 -10.06
N THR A 314 3.99 35.41 -8.95
CA THR A 314 3.78 34.60 -7.75
C THR A 314 2.33 34.74 -7.29
N SER A 315 1.67 33.61 -7.05
CA SER A 315 0.31 33.58 -6.51
C SER A 315 0.24 32.70 -5.27
N ILE A 316 -0.71 32.97 -4.39
CA ILE A 316 -0.89 32.23 -3.14
C ILE A 316 -2.31 31.69 -3.12
N ASN A 317 -2.45 30.36 -3.12
CA ASN A 317 -3.72 29.69 -2.84
C ASN A 317 -3.84 29.43 -1.33
N ARG A 318 -5.01 29.65 -0.75
CA ARG A 318 -5.32 29.33 0.65
C ARG A 318 -6.54 28.43 0.68
N GLU A 319 -6.41 27.30 1.38
CA GLU A 319 -7.43 26.27 1.51
C GLU A 319 -7.58 25.94 2.99
N THR A 320 -8.82 25.70 3.43
CA THR A 320 -9.12 25.22 4.78
C THR A 320 -9.91 23.93 4.70
N PHE A 321 -9.63 22.99 5.62
CA PHE A 321 -10.33 21.70 5.71
C PHE A 321 -10.66 21.39 7.17
N GLY A 322 -11.84 20.82 7.41
CA GLY A 322 -12.32 20.47 8.75
C GLY A 322 -12.89 21.66 9.53
N ASP A 323 -13.36 21.39 10.75
CA ASP A 323 -13.94 22.39 11.65
C ASP A 323 -12.86 23.17 12.39
N ALA A 324 -12.95 24.51 12.46
CA ALA A 324 -12.03 25.38 13.18
C ALA A 324 -11.93 25.08 14.70
N ASN A 325 -12.94 24.44 15.28
CA ASN A 325 -12.99 24.02 16.69
C ASN A 325 -12.35 22.64 16.94
N SER A 326 -11.85 21.98 15.89
CA SER A 326 -11.14 20.71 15.98
C SER A 326 -10.00 20.72 17.01
N LEU A 327 -9.81 19.57 17.66
CA LEU A 327 -8.77 19.37 18.67
C LEU A 327 -7.36 19.59 18.10
N PHE A 328 -7.11 19.08 16.90
CA PHE A 328 -5.86 19.26 16.18
C PHE A 328 -5.97 20.44 15.21
N LYS A 329 -4.96 21.32 15.23
CA LYS A 329 -4.85 22.44 14.30
C LYS A 329 -3.52 22.37 13.55
N ILE A 330 -3.60 22.35 12.22
CA ILE A 330 -2.46 22.24 11.34
C ILE A 330 -2.32 23.50 10.50
N GLU A 331 -1.14 24.09 10.51
CA GLU A 331 -0.77 25.11 9.53
C GLU A 331 0.28 24.54 8.58
N LEU A 332 -0.03 24.48 7.29
CA LEU A 332 0.81 23.89 6.27
C LEU A 332 1.08 24.90 5.16
N LYS A 333 2.33 25.35 5.03
CA LYS A 333 2.77 26.24 3.94
C LYS A 333 3.67 25.48 2.96
N ILE A 334 3.32 25.52 1.69
CA ILE A 334 3.96 24.78 0.61
C ILE A 334 4.39 25.73 -0.50
N ASN A 335 5.57 25.51 -1.05
CA ASN A 335 5.98 26.11 -2.31
C ASN A 335 5.75 25.11 -3.45
N ARG A 336 5.00 25.50 -4.48
CA ARG A 336 4.90 24.77 -5.74
C ARG A 336 5.94 25.31 -6.70
N ILE A 337 6.79 24.42 -7.22
CA ILE A 337 7.94 24.75 -8.07
C ILE A 337 7.89 23.86 -9.31
N ARG A 338 8.13 24.43 -10.49
CA ARG A 338 8.26 23.68 -11.74
C ARG A 338 9.73 23.50 -12.07
N SER A 339 10.14 22.27 -12.32
CA SER A 339 11.50 21.98 -12.81
C SER A 339 11.68 22.63 -14.18
N PRO A 340 12.74 23.45 -14.39
CA PRO A 340 13.00 24.04 -15.70
C PRO A 340 13.26 22.99 -16.79
N SER A 341 13.95 21.90 -16.43
CA SER A 341 14.35 20.85 -17.39
C SER A 341 13.22 19.88 -17.73
N THR A 342 12.48 19.40 -16.73
CA THR A 342 11.47 18.36 -16.93
C THR A 342 10.05 18.89 -17.03
N GLN A 343 9.84 20.18 -16.76
CA GLN A 343 8.53 20.81 -16.61
C GLN A 343 7.62 20.18 -15.54
N ASN A 344 8.13 19.25 -14.74
CA ASN A 344 7.38 18.59 -13.67
C ASN A 344 7.14 19.52 -12.50
N LEU A 345 5.94 19.43 -11.91
CA LEU A 345 5.57 20.15 -10.70
C LEU A 345 6.07 19.41 -9.46
N SER A 346 6.65 20.16 -8.54
CA SER A 346 7.10 19.70 -7.22
C SER A 346 6.49 20.56 -6.12
N TYR A 347 6.23 19.96 -4.97
CA TYR A 347 5.63 20.62 -3.81
C TYR A 347 6.57 20.47 -2.61
N ARG A 348 7.15 21.59 -2.17
CA ARG A 348 8.09 21.64 -1.05
C ARG A 348 7.42 22.24 0.18
N VAL A 349 7.31 21.46 1.27
CA VAL A 349 6.80 21.95 2.55
C VAL A 349 7.79 22.95 3.15
N ARG A 350 7.38 24.21 3.27
CA ARG A 350 8.16 25.28 3.89
C ARG A 350 7.98 25.25 5.40
N GLU A 351 6.73 25.29 5.84
CA GLU A 351 6.33 25.31 7.25
C GLU A 351 5.25 24.26 7.48
N LEU A 352 5.33 23.57 8.62
CA LEU A 352 4.31 22.67 9.11
C LEU A 352 4.29 22.79 10.64
N THR A 353 3.16 23.20 11.19
CA THR A 353 2.92 23.20 12.63
C THR A 353 1.70 22.34 12.93
N ILE A 354 1.73 21.63 14.05
CA ILE A 354 0.62 20.83 14.56
C ILE A 354 0.44 21.19 16.03
N LYS A 355 -0.76 21.59 16.38
CA LYS A 355 -1.17 21.89 17.76
C LYS A 355 -2.30 20.95 18.18
N TYR A 356 -2.34 20.60 19.46
CA TYR A 356 -3.48 19.94 20.10
C TYR A 356 -4.00 20.83 21.22
N ARG A 357 -5.28 21.24 21.16
CA ARG A 357 -5.89 22.21 22.09
C ARG A 357 -4.99 23.44 22.30
N ASN A 358 -4.50 24.01 21.20
CA ASN A 358 -3.56 25.14 21.13
C ASN A 358 -2.13 24.90 21.66
N LYS A 359 -1.83 23.77 22.31
CA LYS A 359 -0.47 23.38 22.69
C LYS A 359 0.30 22.86 21.48
N LEU A 360 1.52 23.36 21.24
CA LEU A 360 2.37 22.92 20.14
C LEU A 360 2.80 21.47 20.36
N LEU A 361 2.50 20.60 19.39
CA LEU A 361 2.97 19.21 19.36
C LEU A 361 4.13 19.02 18.38
N TYR A 362 4.08 19.71 17.26
CA TYR A 362 5.10 19.60 16.22
C TYR A 362 5.30 20.94 15.53
N SER A 363 6.55 21.25 15.25
CA SER A 363 6.93 22.29 14.30
C SER A 363 8.04 21.75 13.42
N LYS A 364 7.94 21.96 12.12
CA LYS A 364 9.00 21.60 11.18
C LYS A 364 10.26 22.41 11.49
N SER A 365 11.29 21.72 12.00
CA SER A 365 12.63 22.28 12.18
C SER A 365 13.36 22.40 10.84
N LEU A 366 14.28 23.37 10.76
CA LEU A 366 15.16 23.56 9.63
C LEU A 366 16.50 22.87 9.92
N TYR A 367 16.71 21.72 9.29
CA TYR A 367 17.98 21.01 9.34
C TYR A 367 18.80 21.29 8.09
N VAL A 368 20.11 21.45 8.25
CA VAL A 368 21.09 21.53 7.17
C VAL A 368 22.07 20.38 7.29
N THR A 369 22.54 19.86 6.17
CA THR A 369 23.65 18.91 6.14
C THR A 369 24.94 19.63 6.44
N VAL A 370 25.66 19.16 7.45
CA VAL A 370 27.00 19.63 7.78
C VAL A 370 28.01 18.57 7.34
N SER A 371 29.09 18.99 6.68
CA SER A 371 30.21 18.09 6.41
C SER A 371 30.82 17.67 7.74
N ALA A 372 31.16 16.40 7.89
CA ALA A 372 32.04 16.00 8.98
C ALA A 372 33.37 16.73 8.78
N VAL A 373 33.81 17.47 9.81
CA VAL A 373 35.18 18.05 9.86
C VAL A 373 36.18 16.91 9.98
#